data_AF-A0A1H2E4S6-F1
#
_entry.id   AF-A0A1H2E4S6-F1
#
_cell.length_a   1.000
_cell.length_b   1.000
_cell.length_c   1.000
_cell.angle_alpha   90.00
_cell.angle_beta   90.00
_cell.angle_gamma   90.00
#
_symmetry.space_group_name_H-M   'P 1'
#
loop_
_entity.id
_entity.type
_entity.pdbx_description
1 polymer ?
#
loop_
_entity_poly.entity_id
_entity_poly.type
_entity_poly.pdbx_seq_one_letter_code
_entity_poly.pdbx_strand_id
1 'polypeptide(L)'
;MKHNTRKKTGVGLIGGGLVAYLHTLGIRSSNSAQLTAISSRSETRAKHMGLLVGVPHYQFADHHSMLSQPDVDLVIVGSPNGTHAEHAKESIAAGKAIVVEKPLTLTLADAAALVKLENDGAFIGYAENHIFAPIMVELRRQMERGVIGDVQRIESHFYNPPLPPGNWHASSSLAGGGALVDLGSHVIATFDWLLAEDQLKEVSSVTIEIDDQTGFDRRADAVMASSRGVDLTLSVGFGIDPLGCGYKVVGSTGTLEAKFMPEPQMLTLQRKGGDAVPISFNSWTEATLRGMFTRSGYAPQIDHFCAALSSATKPLLGAVEGERTLRWLAACYHCATTKRAVSLDTQLSDDSTPIAHMAL
;
A
#
# COMPACT_ATOMS: atom_id res chain seq x y z
N MET A 1 1.83 -25.72 31.60
CA MET A 1 0.96 -24.64 31.10
C MET A 1 0.67 -24.92 29.63
N LYS A 2 -0.55 -25.33 29.28
CA LYS A 2 -0.94 -25.55 27.88
C LYS A 2 -0.89 -24.20 27.17
N HIS A 3 0.07 -24.00 26.27
CA HIS A 3 0.01 -22.88 25.34
C HIS A 3 -1.27 -23.04 24.54
N ASN A 4 -2.23 -22.15 24.77
CA ASN A 4 -3.43 -22.08 23.95
C ASN A 4 -3.00 -21.50 22.59
N THR A 5 -2.45 -22.34 21.73
CA THR A 5 -2.05 -21.94 20.38
C THR A 5 -3.32 -21.63 19.61
N ARG A 6 -3.69 -20.35 19.55
CA ARG A 6 -4.75 -19.86 18.67
C ARG A 6 -4.45 -20.39 17.27
N LYS A 7 -5.43 -21.05 16.63
CA LYS A 7 -5.28 -21.56 15.26
C LYS A 7 -4.87 -20.37 14.37
N LYS A 8 -3.75 -20.49 13.66
CA LYS A 8 -3.31 -19.47 12.69
C LYS A 8 -4.30 -19.42 11.53
N THR A 9 -4.58 -18.23 11.02
CA THR A 9 -5.37 -18.02 9.80
C THR A 9 -4.61 -18.62 8.61
N GLY A 10 -5.26 -19.52 7.88
CA GLY A 10 -4.72 -20.10 6.65
C GLY A 10 -4.81 -19.11 5.50
N VAL A 11 -3.67 -18.76 4.92
CA VAL A 11 -3.56 -17.76 3.86
C VAL A 11 -3.27 -18.43 2.51
N GLY A 12 -4.14 -18.17 1.52
CA GLY A 12 -3.87 -18.41 0.11
C GLY A 12 -3.24 -17.17 -0.52
N LEU A 13 -2.30 -17.35 -1.45
CA LEU A 13 -1.65 -16.24 -2.14
C LEU A 13 -1.80 -16.38 -3.66
N ILE A 14 -2.44 -15.42 -4.30
CA ILE A 14 -2.53 -15.33 -5.77
C ILE A 14 -1.40 -14.43 -6.26
N GLY A 15 -0.48 -14.99 -7.04
CA GLY A 15 0.69 -14.28 -7.56
C GLY A 15 2.01 -15.00 -7.25
N GLY A 16 3.01 -14.75 -8.09
CA GLY A 16 4.38 -15.25 -7.88
C GLY A 16 5.45 -14.24 -8.27
N GLY A 17 5.12 -12.95 -8.18
CA GLY A 17 6.07 -11.86 -8.42
C GLY A 17 6.86 -11.48 -7.16
N LEU A 18 7.61 -10.38 -7.24
CA LEU A 18 8.36 -9.82 -6.11
C LEU A 18 7.45 -9.52 -4.91
N VAL A 19 6.30 -8.88 -5.12
CA VAL A 19 5.39 -8.53 -4.02
C VAL A 19 4.78 -9.78 -3.37
N ALA A 20 4.40 -10.79 -4.15
CA ALA A 20 3.96 -12.08 -3.62
C ALA A 20 5.07 -12.76 -2.77
N TYR A 21 6.33 -12.61 -3.18
CA TYR A 21 7.48 -13.07 -2.40
C TYR A 21 7.61 -12.31 -1.07
N LEU A 22 7.43 -10.99 -1.07
CA LEU A 22 7.43 -10.18 0.16
C LEU A 22 6.29 -10.58 1.11
N HIS A 23 5.08 -10.81 0.59
CA HIS A 23 3.97 -11.37 1.37
C HIS A 23 4.28 -12.74 1.95
N THR A 24 4.89 -13.62 1.17
CA THR A 24 5.31 -14.95 1.64
C THR A 24 6.23 -14.85 2.87
N LEU A 25 7.21 -13.95 2.83
CA LEU A 25 8.12 -13.71 3.95
C LEU A 25 7.45 -12.94 5.12
N GLY A 26 6.53 -12.03 4.82
CA GLY A 26 5.67 -11.36 5.80
C GLY A 26 4.79 -12.35 6.57
N ILE A 27 4.13 -13.27 5.88
CA ILE A 27 3.31 -14.34 6.45
C ILE A 27 4.19 -15.26 7.33
N ARG A 28 5.38 -15.64 6.85
CA ARG A 28 6.33 -16.41 7.66
C ARG A 28 6.76 -15.70 8.95
N SER A 29 6.78 -14.37 8.91
CA SER A 29 7.14 -13.51 10.05
C SER A 29 5.96 -13.19 10.97
N SER A 30 4.72 -13.47 10.54
CA SER A 30 3.49 -13.23 11.28
C SER A 30 3.25 -14.26 12.38
N ASN A 31 2.68 -13.79 13.50
CA ASN A 31 2.26 -14.66 14.60
C ASN A 31 0.86 -15.24 14.37
N SER A 32 0.06 -14.63 13.51
CA SER A 32 -1.36 -14.92 13.34
C SER A 32 -1.68 -15.69 12.05
N ALA A 33 -0.78 -15.67 11.07
CA ALA A 33 -0.99 -16.28 9.77
C ALA A 33 -0.06 -17.48 9.52
N GLN A 34 -0.51 -18.36 8.63
CA GLN A 34 0.30 -19.38 7.98
C GLN A 34 -0.06 -19.41 6.50
N LEU A 35 0.94 -19.49 5.62
CA LEU A 35 0.68 -19.67 4.20
C LEU A 35 0.26 -21.13 3.98
N THR A 36 -0.88 -21.36 3.34
CA THR A 36 -1.41 -22.71 3.09
C THR A 36 -1.40 -23.06 1.61
N ALA A 37 -1.56 -22.07 0.73
CA ALA A 37 -1.55 -22.29 -0.71
C ALA A 37 -0.98 -21.10 -1.49
N ILE A 38 -0.42 -21.38 -2.66
CA ILE A 38 0.04 -20.38 -3.62
C ILE A 38 -0.49 -20.74 -5.00
N SER A 39 -1.08 -19.76 -5.67
CA SER A 39 -1.40 -19.84 -7.10
C SER A 39 -0.48 -18.94 -7.90
N SER A 40 0.15 -19.49 -8.94
CA SER A 40 0.93 -18.72 -9.89
C SER A 40 0.89 -19.39 -11.26
N ARG A 41 0.71 -18.58 -12.32
CA ARG A 41 0.87 -19.04 -13.72
C ARG A 41 2.23 -19.70 -13.98
N SER A 42 3.24 -19.38 -13.17
CA SER A 42 4.56 -20.00 -13.23
C SER A 42 4.69 -21.00 -12.10
N GLU A 43 4.54 -22.28 -12.45
CA GLU A 43 4.69 -23.40 -11.52
C GLU A 43 6.03 -23.31 -10.76
N THR A 44 7.13 -23.04 -11.47
CA THR A 44 8.47 -22.87 -10.86
C THR A 44 8.49 -21.81 -9.75
N ARG A 45 7.81 -20.67 -9.95
CA ARG A 45 7.77 -19.60 -8.94
C ARG A 45 6.92 -20.00 -7.74
N ALA A 46 5.77 -20.63 -7.97
CA ALA A 46 4.95 -21.20 -6.89
C ALA A 46 5.73 -22.26 -6.09
N LYS A 47 6.47 -23.16 -6.76
CA LYS A 47 7.32 -24.16 -6.11
C LYS A 47 8.36 -23.52 -5.21
N HIS A 48 9.10 -22.55 -5.75
CA HIS A 48 10.18 -21.89 -5.03
C HIS A 48 9.67 -21.16 -3.79
N MET A 49 8.58 -20.40 -3.91
CA MET A 49 7.98 -19.72 -2.77
C MET A 49 7.45 -20.70 -1.71
N GLY A 50 6.81 -21.79 -2.12
CA GLY A 50 6.35 -22.83 -1.19
C GLY A 50 7.50 -23.45 -0.39
N LEU A 51 8.63 -23.74 -1.05
CA LEU A 51 9.83 -24.26 -0.39
C LEU A 51 10.40 -23.28 0.65
N LEU A 52 10.40 -21.98 0.36
CA LEU A 52 10.96 -20.95 1.26
C LEU A 52 10.25 -20.83 2.60
N VAL A 53 8.98 -21.24 2.67
CA VAL A 53 8.19 -21.18 3.90
C VAL A 53 7.77 -22.54 4.42
N GLY A 54 8.26 -23.62 3.79
CA GLY A 54 7.93 -25.00 4.19
C GLY A 54 6.47 -25.35 3.97
N VAL A 55 5.82 -24.76 2.97
CA VAL A 55 4.42 -25.04 2.60
C VAL A 55 4.40 -26.24 1.66
N PRO A 56 3.93 -27.43 2.10
CA PRO A 56 4.15 -28.66 1.34
C PRO A 56 3.11 -28.91 0.26
N HIS A 57 1.91 -28.30 0.32
CA HIS A 57 0.73 -29.00 -0.19
C HIS A 57 0.01 -28.41 -1.40
N TYR A 58 0.14 -27.11 -1.74
CA TYR A 58 -0.81 -26.52 -2.67
C TYR A 58 -0.21 -25.44 -3.58
N GLN A 59 0.42 -25.91 -4.67
CA GLN A 59 0.90 -25.09 -5.78
C GLN A 59 -0.09 -25.23 -6.93
N PHE A 60 -0.78 -24.16 -7.27
CA PHE A 60 -1.77 -24.19 -8.34
C PHE A 60 -1.35 -23.32 -9.51
N ALA A 61 -1.57 -23.82 -10.72
CA ALA A 61 -1.49 -23.01 -11.93
C ALA A 61 -2.74 -22.13 -12.12
N ASP A 62 -3.85 -22.54 -11.51
CA ASP A 62 -5.16 -21.92 -11.54
C ASP A 62 -5.60 -21.58 -10.11
N HIS A 63 -5.95 -20.32 -9.85
CA HIS A 63 -6.39 -19.90 -8.52
C HIS A 63 -7.77 -20.44 -8.15
N HIS A 64 -8.66 -20.81 -9.09
CA HIS A 64 -9.96 -21.40 -8.71
C HIS A 64 -9.79 -22.71 -7.93
N SER A 65 -8.83 -23.54 -8.35
CA SER A 65 -8.43 -24.75 -7.63
C SER A 65 -7.93 -24.45 -6.21
N MET A 66 -7.22 -23.34 -6.01
CA MET A 66 -6.81 -22.85 -4.70
C MET A 66 -7.98 -22.39 -3.84
N LEU A 67 -8.92 -21.66 -4.43
CA LEU A 67 -10.08 -21.12 -3.73
C LEU A 67 -11.00 -22.23 -3.19
N SER A 68 -10.99 -23.41 -3.80
CA SER A 68 -11.74 -24.57 -3.29
C SER A 68 -11.17 -25.20 -2.01
N GLN A 69 -9.95 -24.83 -1.60
CA GLN A 69 -9.30 -25.46 -0.45
C GLN A 69 -9.94 -25.00 0.88
N PRO A 70 -10.27 -25.93 1.79
CA PRO A 70 -10.90 -25.61 3.07
C PRO A 70 -9.94 -24.94 4.06
N ASP A 71 -8.63 -25.14 3.91
CA ASP A 71 -7.61 -24.55 4.77
C ASP A 71 -7.15 -23.14 4.32
N VAL A 72 -7.85 -22.55 3.35
CA VAL A 72 -7.66 -21.15 2.93
C VAL A 72 -8.80 -20.32 3.52
N ASP A 73 -8.50 -19.56 4.56
CA ASP A 73 -9.43 -18.66 5.24
C ASP A 73 -9.40 -17.25 4.61
N LEU A 74 -8.20 -16.78 4.28
CA LEU A 74 -7.92 -15.44 3.73
C LEU A 74 -7.09 -15.57 2.44
N VAL A 75 -7.40 -14.78 1.42
CA VAL A 75 -6.64 -14.73 0.17
C VAL A 75 -5.94 -13.40 0.03
N ILE A 76 -4.62 -13.42 -0.16
CA ILE A 76 -3.86 -12.23 -0.58
C ILE A 76 -3.76 -12.23 -2.10
N VAL A 77 -4.26 -11.17 -2.73
CA VAL A 77 -4.13 -10.91 -4.17
C VAL A 77 -2.88 -10.06 -4.39
N GLY A 78 -1.77 -10.71 -4.76
CA GLY A 78 -0.48 -10.10 -5.09
C GLY A 78 -0.05 -10.38 -6.54
N SER A 79 -1.04 -10.43 -7.43
CA SER A 79 -0.87 -10.61 -8.89
C SER A 79 -0.54 -9.25 -9.56
N PRO A 80 -0.35 -9.18 -10.90
CA PRO A 80 -0.20 -7.88 -11.57
C PRO A 80 -1.44 -6.98 -11.40
N ASN A 81 -1.25 -5.67 -11.30
CA ASN A 81 -2.30 -4.69 -10.91
C ASN A 81 -3.60 -4.83 -11.73
N GLY A 82 -3.49 -4.97 -13.06
CA GLY A 82 -4.64 -5.12 -13.96
C GLY A 82 -5.52 -6.35 -13.71
N THR A 83 -5.05 -7.31 -12.90
CA THR A 83 -5.79 -8.53 -12.53
C THR A 83 -6.40 -8.48 -11.13
N HIS A 84 -6.14 -7.43 -10.35
CA HIS A 84 -6.58 -7.35 -8.94
C HIS A 84 -8.10 -7.47 -8.80
N ALA A 85 -8.85 -6.69 -9.59
CA ALA A 85 -10.31 -6.64 -9.51
C ALA A 85 -10.96 -8.00 -9.80
N GLU A 86 -10.49 -8.70 -10.84
CA GLU A 86 -10.98 -10.02 -11.24
C GLU A 86 -10.70 -11.05 -10.14
N HIS A 87 -9.43 -11.22 -9.74
CA HIS A 87 -9.05 -12.17 -8.70
C HIS A 87 -9.74 -11.89 -7.35
N ALA A 88 -9.94 -10.61 -7.00
CA ALA A 88 -10.68 -10.21 -5.80
C ALA A 88 -12.15 -10.66 -5.87
N LYS A 89 -12.85 -10.34 -6.96
CA LYS A 89 -14.26 -10.70 -7.17
C LYS A 89 -14.45 -12.22 -7.17
N GLU A 90 -13.57 -12.96 -7.83
CA GLU A 90 -13.61 -14.43 -7.88
C GLU A 90 -13.33 -15.07 -6.51
N SER A 91 -12.39 -14.51 -5.74
CA SER A 91 -12.09 -14.98 -4.38
C SER A 91 -13.28 -14.74 -3.43
N ILE A 92 -13.92 -13.56 -3.52
CA ILE A 92 -15.13 -13.25 -2.76
C ILE A 92 -16.29 -14.18 -3.17
N ALA A 93 -16.48 -14.41 -4.47
CA ALA A 93 -17.50 -15.32 -4.98
C ALA A 93 -17.31 -16.76 -4.49
N ALA A 94 -16.06 -17.18 -4.24
CA ALA A 94 -15.72 -18.45 -3.60
C ALA A 94 -15.87 -18.43 -2.06
N GLY A 95 -16.39 -17.35 -1.48
CA GLY A 95 -16.62 -17.21 -0.04
C GLY A 95 -15.37 -16.94 0.79
N LYS A 96 -14.28 -16.46 0.18
CA LYS A 96 -13.03 -16.16 0.88
C LYS A 96 -12.97 -14.70 1.32
N ALA A 97 -12.42 -14.46 2.50
CA ALA A 97 -11.96 -13.12 2.87
C ALA A 97 -10.75 -12.75 1.99
N ILE A 98 -10.59 -11.47 1.65
CA ILE A 98 -9.50 -11.04 0.77
C ILE A 98 -8.67 -9.89 1.35
N VAL A 99 -7.41 -9.82 0.95
CA VAL A 99 -6.52 -8.66 1.05
C VAL A 99 -5.96 -8.40 -0.35
N VAL A 100 -6.12 -7.19 -0.87
CA VAL A 100 -5.70 -6.83 -2.23
C VAL A 100 -4.52 -5.89 -2.16
N GLU A 101 -3.47 -6.20 -2.92
CA GLU A 101 -2.31 -5.32 -3.07
C GLU A 101 -2.65 -3.95 -3.65
N LYS A 102 -1.75 -2.99 -3.41
CA LYS A 102 -1.84 -1.67 -4.02
C LYS A 102 -1.36 -1.72 -5.48
N PRO A 103 -1.97 -0.93 -6.39
CA PRO A 103 -3.23 -0.21 -6.21
C PRO A 103 -4.43 -1.17 -6.12
N LEU A 104 -5.53 -0.76 -5.46
CA LEU A 104 -6.70 -1.63 -5.26
C LEU A 104 -7.23 -2.20 -6.59
N THR A 105 -7.33 -1.35 -7.61
CA THR A 105 -7.69 -1.67 -9.00
C THR A 105 -7.02 -0.65 -9.94
N LEU A 106 -7.24 -0.76 -11.25
CA LEU A 106 -6.78 0.25 -12.21
C LEU A 106 -7.86 1.28 -12.60
N THR A 107 -9.13 0.96 -12.40
CA THR A 107 -10.29 1.79 -12.78
C THR A 107 -11.10 2.13 -11.54
N LEU A 108 -11.73 3.31 -11.53
CA LEU A 108 -12.60 3.73 -10.42
C LEU A 108 -13.89 2.89 -10.37
N ALA A 109 -14.39 2.44 -11.53
CA ALA A 109 -15.54 1.55 -11.63
C ALA A 109 -15.29 0.21 -10.94
N ASP A 110 -14.12 -0.40 -11.13
CA ASP A 110 -13.77 -1.64 -10.43
C ASP A 110 -13.57 -1.43 -8.93
N ALA A 111 -12.95 -0.32 -8.53
CA ALA A 111 -12.79 0.01 -7.11
C ALA A 111 -14.15 0.21 -6.44
N ALA A 112 -15.07 0.94 -7.08
CA ALA A 112 -16.44 1.12 -6.60
C ALA A 112 -17.21 -0.21 -6.49
N ALA A 113 -16.98 -1.14 -7.42
CA ALA A 113 -17.54 -2.49 -7.33
C ALA A 113 -17.03 -3.26 -6.09
N LEU A 114 -15.74 -3.14 -5.75
CA LEU A 114 -15.20 -3.74 -4.52
C LEU A 114 -15.72 -3.05 -3.26
N VAL A 115 -15.86 -1.72 -3.25
CA VAL A 115 -16.52 -0.98 -2.15
C VAL A 115 -17.94 -1.46 -1.93
N LYS A 116 -18.68 -1.70 -3.02
CA LYS A 116 -20.04 -2.26 -2.93
C LYS A 116 -20.02 -3.64 -2.25
N LEU A 117 -19.12 -4.54 -2.67
CA LEU A 117 -19.00 -5.87 -2.06
C LEU A 117 -18.64 -5.81 -0.57
N GLU A 118 -17.75 -4.89 -0.17
CA GLU A 118 -17.43 -4.64 1.23
C GLU A 118 -18.66 -4.16 2.02
N ASN A 119 -19.43 -3.23 1.47
CA ASN A 119 -20.67 -2.75 2.09
C ASN A 119 -21.77 -3.84 2.17
N ASP A 120 -21.76 -4.79 1.23
CA ASP A 120 -22.62 -5.97 1.24
C ASP A 120 -22.13 -7.07 2.22
N GLY A 121 -21.01 -6.84 2.92
CA GLY A 121 -20.53 -7.69 4.02
C GLY A 121 -19.30 -8.53 3.70
N ALA A 122 -18.70 -8.41 2.51
CA ALA A 122 -17.44 -9.08 2.20
C ALA A 122 -16.30 -8.49 3.05
N PHE A 123 -15.42 -9.35 3.59
CA PHE A 123 -14.19 -8.88 4.22
C PHE A 123 -13.15 -8.55 3.14
N ILE A 124 -12.80 -7.28 3.00
CA ILE A 124 -11.79 -6.79 2.07
C ILE A 124 -10.76 -5.96 2.83
N GLY A 125 -9.49 -6.34 2.75
CA GLY A 125 -8.37 -5.53 3.19
C GLY A 125 -7.64 -4.87 2.02
N TYR A 126 -7.18 -3.63 2.20
CA TYR A 126 -6.31 -2.95 1.24
C TYR A 126 -4.86 -2.92 1.75
N ALA A 127 -3.94 -3.51 0.99
CA ALA A 127 -2.60 -3.83 1.47
C ALA A 127 -1.58 -2.67 1.37
N GLU A 128 -1.92 -1.49 1.90
CA GLU A 128 -0.90 -0.45 2.11
C GLU A 128 -0.07 -0.74 3.37
N ASN A 129 1.16 -1.22 3.20
CA ASN A 129 1.98 -1.71 4.31
C ASN A 129 2.66 -0.59 5.12
N HIS A 130 2.92 0.60 4.55
CA HIS A 130 3.69 1.64 5.25
C HIS A 130 3.02 2.08 6.56
N ILE A 131 1.69 2.17 6.60
CA ILE A 131 0.96 2.65 7.78
C ILE A 131 1.03 1.68 8.97
N PHE A 132 1.39 0.41 8.74
CA PHE A 132 1.55 -0.61 9.78
C PHE A 132 2.99 -0.69 10.30
N ALA A 133 3.93 0.01 9.67
CA ALA A 133 5.30 0.04 10.11
C ALA A 133 5.44 0.77 11.46
N PRO A 134 6.23 0.24 12.42
CA PRO A 134 6.42 0.86 13.73
C PRO A 134 6.85 2.33 13.70
N ILE A 135 7.70 2.73 12.75
CA ILE A 135 8.12 4.13 12.59
C ILE A 135 6.95 5.05 12.23
N MET A 136 6.03 4.60 11.37
CA MET A 136 4.88 5.39 10.93
C MET A 136 3.79 5.44 11.99
N VAL A 137 3.55 4.32 12.69
CA VAL A 137 2.70 4.27 13.89
C VAL A 137 3.20 5.23 14.95
N GLU A 138 4.51 5.25 15.20
CA GLU A 138 5.10 6.20 16.14
C GLU A 138 5.00 7.65 15.67
N LEU A 139 5.26 7.93 14.38
CA LEU A 139 5.11 9.27 13.79
C LEU A 139 3.70 9.81 14.04
N ARG A 140 2.68 9.03 13.68
CA ARG A 140 1.27 9.39 13.90
C ARG A 140 0.97 9.61 15.38
N ARG A 141 1.46 8.72 16.25
CA ARG A 141 1.29 8.86 17.72
C ARG A 141 1.91 10.14 18.26
N GLN A 142 3.01 10.62 17.69
CA GLN A 142 3.64 11.88 18.08
C GLN A 142 2.83 13.09 17.58
N MET A 143 2.28 13.03 16.36
CA MET A 143 1.34 14.03 15.86
C MET A 143 0.10 14.14 16.75
N GLU A 144 -0.51 13.02 17.14
CA GLU A 144 -1.68 12.96 18.03
C GLU A 144 -1.38 13.52 19.43
N ARG A 145 -0.14 13.39 19.91
CA ARG A 145 0.31 14.01 21.18
C ARG A 145 0.53 15.52 21.07
N GLY A 146 0.44 16.11 19.88
CA GLY A 146 0.64 17.54 19.66
C GLY A 146 2.09 18.00 19.87
N VAL A 147 3.08 17.10 19.73
CA VAL A 147 4.49 17.45 20.00
C VAL A 147 5.10 18.43 18.99
N ILE A 148 4.37 18.80 17.95
CA ILE A 148 4.76 19.82 16.98
C ILE A 148 3.74 20.97 16.90
N GLY A 149 2.73 21.01 17.78
CA GLY A 149 1.59 21.92 17.70
C GLY A 149 0.70 21.60 16.49
N ASP A 150 -0.04 22.60 16.00
CA ASP A 150 -0.89 22.44 14.82
C ASP A 150 -0.05 22.06 13.58
N VAL A 151 -0.47 21.00 12.89
CA VAL A 151 0.16 20.55 11.63
C VAL A 151 -0.11 21.60 10.55
N GLN A 152 0.93 21.96 9.81
CA GLN A 152 0.88 22.97 8.74
C GLN A 152 1.25 22.38 7.39
N ARG A 153 2.17 21.40 7.38
CA ARG A 153 2.64 20.77 6.14
C ARG A 153 3.07 19.33 6.35
N ILE A 154 2.83 18.49 5.35
CA ILE A 154 3.34 17.12 5.26
C ILE A 154 4.06 16.95 3.93
N GLU A 155 5.34 16.61 3.96
CA GLU A 155 6.16 16.41 2.77
C GLU A 155 6.59 14.94 2.72
N SER A 156 6.56 14.32 1.54
CA SER A 156 7.06 12.96 1.35
C SER A 156 7.77 12.81 0.02
N HIS A 157 8.84 12.01 0.04
CA HIS A 157 9.47 11.50 -1.17
C HIS A 157 9.48 9.98 -1.16
N PHE A 158 9.43 9.37 -2.34
CA PHE A 158 9.70 7.94 -2.51
C PHE A 158 10.37 7.67 -3.86
N TYR A 159 11.65 7.30 -3.83
CA TYR A 159 12.42 6.96 -5.02
C TYR A 159 12.96 5.55 -4.95
N ASN A 160 12.68 4.77 -5.99
CA ASN A 160 13.18 3.41 -6.17
C ASN A 160 14.18 3.32 -7.33
N PRO A 161 15.00 2.26 -7.39
CA PRO A 161 15.80 1.98 -8.57
C PRO A 161 14.94 1.91 -9.85
N PRO A 162 15.54 2.03 -11.04
CA PRO A 162 14.85 1.76 -12.30
C PRO A 162 14.19 0.38 -12.30
N LEU A 163 13.01 0.28 -12.91
CA LEU A 163 12.33 -1.00 -13.07
C LEU A 163 13.17 -1.94 -13.95
N PRO A 164 13.26 -3.25 -13.62
CA PRO A 164 14.01 -4.19 -14.42
C PRO A 164 13.35 -4.38 -15.81
N PRO A 165 14.15 -4.57 -16.89
CA PRO A 165 13.62 -4.82 -18.22
C PRO A 165 12.74 -6.08 -18.28
N GLY A 166 11.72 -6.07 -19.15
CA GLY A 166 10.86 -7.25 -19.39
C GLY A 166 9.86 -7.57 -18.27
N ASN A 167 9.65 -6.64 -17.34
CA ASN A 167 8.66 -6.78 -16.27
C ASN A 167 7.25 -6.39 -16.78
N TRP A 168 6.19 -6.92 -16.15
CA TRP A 168 4.79 -6.59 -16.51
C TRP A 168 4.45 -5.11 -16.34
N HIS A 169 5.27 -4.35 -15.60
CA HIS A 169 5.17 -2.90 -15.47
C HIS A 169 5.35 -2.15 -16.80
N ALA A 170 5.94 -2.78 -17.82
CA ALA A 170 6.00 -2.22 -19.17
C ALA A 170 4.74 -2.50 -20.01
N SER A 171 3.81 -3.31 -19.51
CA SER A 171 2.54 -3.62 -20.18
C SER A 171 1.45 -2.68 -19.70
N SER A 172 0.85 -1.93 -20.63
CA SER A 172 -0.15 -0.93 -20.28
C SER A 172 -1.37 -1.50 -19.56
N SER A 173 -1.83 -2.67 -20.00
CA SER A 173 -2.98 -3.37 -19.41
C SER A 173 -2.69 -3.98 -18.04
N LEU A 174 -1.43 -4.18 -17.67
CA LEU A 174 -1.05 -4.81 -16.39
C LEU A 174 -0.52 -3.81 -15.37
N ALA A 175 0.25 -2.81 -15.81
CA ALA A 175 0.85 -1.77 -14.97
C ALA A 175 -0.18 -0.79 -14.42
N GLY A 176 -0.96 -0.21 -15.34
CA GLY A 176 -1.93 0.83 -15.06
C GLY A 176 -1.35 2.20 -14.69
N GLY A 177 -0.02 2.36 -14.73
CA GLY A 177 0.70 3.61 -14.46
C GLY A 177 2.17 3.36 -14.10
N GLY A 178 2.93 4.45 -13.93
CA GLY A 178 4.34 4.43 -13.55
C GLY A 178 4.57 4.68 -12.07
N ALA A 179 5.53 5.54 -11.74
CA ALA A 179 5.95 5.86 -10.39
C ALA A 179 4.82 6.40 -9.49
N LEU A 180 3.87 7.15 -10.05
CA LEU A 180 2.72 7.70 -9.35
C LEU A 180 1.78 6.58 -8.90
N VAL A 181 1.47 5.59 -9.74
CA VAL A 181 0.66 4.44 -9.33
C VAL A 181 1.42 3.54 -8.36
N ASP A 182 2.69 3.23 -8.64
CA ASP A 182 3.46 2.29 -7.82
C ASP A 182 3.87 2.88 -6.46
N LEU A 183 4.51 4.05 -6.46
CA LEU A 183 5.08 4.66 -5.26
C LEU A 183 4.14 5.73 -4.68
N GLY A 184 3.42 6.44 -5.53
CA GLY A 184 2.48 7.47 -5.10
C GLY A 184 1.27 6.90 -4.36
N SER A 185 0.84 5.68 -4.66
CA SER A 185 -0.20 4.99 -3.86
C SER A 185 0.21 4.85 -2.39
N HIS A 186 1.46 4.47 -2.11
CA HIS A 186 1.99 4.42 -0.75
C HIS A 186 1.93 5.77 -0.06
N VAL A 187 2.40 6.82 -0.73
CA VAL A 187 2.47 8.17 -0.17
C VAL A 187 1.08 8.74 0.08
N ILE A 188 0.17 8.64 -0.88
CA ILE A 188 -1.19 9.18 -0.79
C ILE A 188 -2.00 8.46 0.28
N ALA A 189 -1.95 7.12 0.34
CA ALA A 189 -2.63 6.37 1.39
C ALA A 189 -2.06 6.72 2.78
N THR A 190 -0.75 6.95 2.88
CA THR A 190 -0.12 7.40 4.13
C THR A 190 -0.54 8.83 4.51
N PHE A 191 -0.63 9.76 3.56
CA PHE A 191 -1.12 11.12 3.80
C PHE A 191 -2.53 11.11 4.36
N ASP A 192 -3.42 10.39 3.68
CA ASP A 192 -4.81 10.22 4.09
C ASP A 192 -4.92 9.61 5.50
N TRP A 193 -4.07 8.63 5.82
CA TRP A 193 -4.01 8.03 7.15
C TRP A 193 -3.45 8.96 8.24
N LEU A 194 -2.41 9.75 7.95
CA LEU A 194 -1.80 10.69 8.90
C LEU A 194 -2.71 11.88 9.21
N LEU A 195 -3.46 12.33 8.23
CA LEU A 195 -4.41 13.43 8.33
C LEU A 195 -5.63 13.08 9.21
N ALA A 196 -6.00 11.80 9.28
CA ALA A 196 -7.11 11.29 10.09
C ALA A 196 -8.45 12.01 9.80
N GLU A 197 -8.88 12.92 10.67
CA GLU A 197 -10.11 13.69 10.47
C GLU A 197 -9.97 14.82 9.44
N ASP A 198 -8.74 15.28 9.18
CA ASP A 198 -8.47 16.37 8.23
C ASP A 198 -8.27 15.85 6.81
N GLN A 199 -9.33 15.43 6.14
CA GLN A 199 -9.24 14.76 4.85
C GLN A 199 -8.50 15.56 3.77
N LEU A 200 -7.81 14.87 2.86
CA LEU A 200 -7.36 15.46 1.61
C LEU A 200 -8.55 16.10 0.88
N LYS A 201 -8.34 17.25 0.22
CA LYS A 201 -9.41 18.03 -0.40
C LYS A 201 -9.11 18.45 -1.84
N GLU A 202 -7.87 18.81 -2.14
CA GLU A 202 -7.51 19.33 -3.46
C GLU A 202 -6.14 18.82 -3.91
N VAL A 203 -6.00 18.55 -5.21
CA VAL A 203 -4.72 18.50 -5.92
C VAL A 203 -4.54 19.82 -6.67
N SER A 204 -3.61 20.66 -6.23
CA SER A 204 -3.43 22.01 -6.77
C SER A 204 -2.57 22.02 -8.03
N SER A 205 -1.51 21.21 -8.07
CA SER A 205 -0.64 21.08 -9.24
C SER A 205 0.08 19.74 -9.30
N VAL A 206 0.33 19.25 -10.52
CA VAL A 206 1.12 18.04 -10.76
C VAL A 206 2.03 18.21 -11.97
N THR A 207 3.29 17.82 -11.81
CA THR A 207 4.27 17.66 -12.90
C THR A 207 4.60 16.18 -13.07
N ILE A 208 4.55 15.69 -14.31
CA ILE A 208 4.88 14.31 -14.65
C ILE A 208 5.98 14.31 -15.71
N GLU A 209 7.01 13.48 -15.51
CA GLU A 209 8.02 13.11 -16.51
C GLU A 209 7.70 11.69 -16.99
N ILE A 210 7.51 11.52 -18.30
CA ILE A 210 7.23 10.21 -18.92
C ILE A 210 8.54 9.54 -19.33
N ASP A 211 8.66 8.25 -19.11
CA ASP A 211 9.69 7.41 -19.71
C ASP A 211 9.23 6.98 -21.11
N ASP A 212 9.92 7.47 -22.14
CA ASP A 212 9.63 7.18 -23.55
C ASP A 212 9.64 5.69 -23.89
N GLN A 213 10.37 4.86 -23.13
CA GLN A 213 10.41 3.41 -23.38
C GLN A 213 9.16 2.69 -22.91
N THR A 214 8.54 3.15 -21.83
CA THR A 214 7.38 2.49 -21.21
C THR A 214 6.07 3.22 -21.50
N GLY A 215 6.13 4.50 -21.86
CA GLY A 215 4.95 5.36 -22.01
C GLY A 215 4.32 5.76 -20.67
N PHE A 216 4.95 5.42 -19.55
CA PHE A 216 4.47 5.69 -18.21
C PHE A 216 5.34 6.70 -17.48
N ASP A 217 4.80 7.29 -16.42
CA ASP A 217 5.51 8.28 -15.63
C ASP A 217 6.73 7.67 -14.92
N ARG A 218 7.92 8.20 -15.24
CA ARG A 218 9.16 7.91 -14.53
C ARG A 218 9.23 8.66 -13.20
N ARG A 219 8.60 9.84 -13.15
CA ARG A 219 8.58 10.74 -12.01
C ARG A 219 7.27 11.52 -11.97
N ALA A 220 6.76 11.76 -10.77
CA ALA A 220 5.69 12.72 -10.53
C ALA A 220 5.97 13.56 -9.27
N ASP A 221 5.67 14.85 -9.35
CA ASP A 221 5.63 15.78 -8.22
C ASP A 221 4.23 16.39 -8.11
N ALA A 222 3.64 16.37 -6.92
CA ALA A 222 2.30 16.89 -6.68
C ALA A 222 2.26 17.81 -5.46
N VAL A 223 1.45 18.86 -5.55
CA VAL A 223 1.05 19.72 -4.43
C VAL A 223 -0.43 19.53 -4.19
N MET A 224 -0.80 19.25 -2.94
CA MET A 224 -2.15 18.94 -2.50
C MET A 224 -2.47 19.76 -1.23
N ALA A 225 -3.75 19.86 -0.90
CA ALA A 225 -4.21 20.52 0.33
C ALA A 225 -5.29 19.70 1.03
N SER A 226 -5.29 19.75 2.36
CA SER A 226 -6.34 19.15 3.21
C SER A 226 -7.54 20.09 3.39
N SER A 227 -8.59 19.54 4.00
CA SER A 227 -9.82 20.27 4.33
C SER A 227 -9.62 21.42 5.31
N ARG A 228 -8.62 21.33 6.19
CA ARG A 228 -8.23 22.35 7.18
C ARG A 228 -7.02 23.18 6.72
N GLY A 229 -6.56 23.02 5.48
CA GLY A 229 -5.51 23.84 4.89
C GLY A 229 -4.08 23.42 5.25
N VAL A 230 -3.86 22.13 5.56
CA VAL A 230 -2.52 21.55 5.61
C VAL A 230 -2.01 21.39 4.18
N ASP A 231 -0.81 21.89 3.91
CA ASP A 231 -0.14 21.68 2.62
C ASP A 231 0.47 20.27 2.56
N LEU A 232 0.29 19.55 1.45
CA LEU A 232 0.96 18.26 1.24
C LEU A 232 1.74 18.25 -0.05
N THR A 233 2.97 17.72 0.00
CA THR A 233 3.82 17.57 -1.19
C THR A 233 4.29 16.13 -1.34
N LEU A 234 4.12 15.60 -2.54
CA LEU A 234 4.54 14.26 -2.93
C LEU A 234 5.57 14.39 -4.04
N SER A 235 6.68 13.64 -3.93
CA SER A 235 7.64 13.45 -5.01
C SER A 235 7.99 11.98 -5.14
N VAL A 236 7.74 11.40 -6.30
CA VAL A 236 7.97 9.97 -6.55
C VAL A 236 8.67 9.74 -7.87
N GLY A 237 9.45 8.66 -7.96
CA GLY A 237 10.12 8.33 -9.21
C GLY A 237 11.03 7.10 -9.18
N PHE A 238 11.43 6.67 -10.37
CA PHE A 238 12.35 5.57 -10.59
C PHE A 238 13.70 6.08 -11.11
N GLY A 239 14.80 5.64 -10.50
CA GLY A 239 16.16 6.06 -10.89
C GLY A 239 16.42 7.53 -10.58
N ILE A 240 15.97 7.98 -9.41
CA ILE A 240 16.24 9.32 -8.87
C ILE A 240 16.99 9.15 -7.55
N ASP A 241 18.17 9.74 -7.45
CA ASP A 241 18.96 9.73 -6.22
C ASP A 241 18.64 10.94 -5.33
N PRO A 242 18.72 10.80 -3.99
CA PRO A 242 18.98 9.55 -3.28
C PRO A 242 17.75 8.62 -3.23
N LEU A 243 17.96 7.32 -3.43
CA LEU A 243 16.92 6.32 -3.22
C LEU A 243 16.41 6.32 -1.77
N GLY A 244 15.13 6.06 -1.60
CA GLY A 244 14.52 5.90 -0.28
C GLY A 244 13.12 6.48 -0.18
N CYS A 245 12.57 6.42 1.02
CA CYS A 245 11.29 6.99 1.37
C CYS A 245 11.41 7.71 2.71
N GLY A 246 10.82 8.89 2.80
CA GLY A 246 10.79 9.65 4.04
C GLY A 246 9.62 10.61 4.09
N TYR A 247 9.19 10.90 5.32
CA TYR A 247 8.07 11.77 5.63
C TYR A 247 8.54 12.87 6.57
N LYS A 248 8.13 14.10 6.31
CA LYS A 248 8.39 15.26 7.16
C LYS A 248 7.09 15.97 7.47
N VAL A 249 6.77 16.10 8.75
CA VAL A 249 5.57 16.77 9.25
C VAL A 249 6.00 18.03 9.96
N VAL A 250 5.66 19.18 9.38
CA VAL A 250 5.95 20.50 9.94
C VAL A 250 4.71 20.99 10.67
N GLY A 251 4.88 21.32 11.95
CA GLY A 251 3.87 21.96 12.76
C GLY A 251 4.31 23.34 13.27
N SER A 252 3.39 24.05 13.90
CA SER A 252 3.59 25.42 14.40
C SER A 252 4.73 25.58 15.42
N THR A 253 5.12 24.52 16.13
CA THR A 253 6.16 24.54 17.18
C THR A 253 7.32 23.58 16.95
N GLY A 254 7.30 22.78 15.89
CA GLY A 254 8.37 21.85 15.57
C GLY A 254 8.12 21.00 14.32
N THR A 255 9.04 20.08 14.07
CA THR A 255 9.04 19.19 12.90
C THR A 255 9.29 17.75 13.37
N LEU A 256 8.51 16.81 12.85
CA LEU A 256 8.82 15.38 12.91
C LEU A 256 9.38 14.92 11.55
N GLU A 257 10.45 14.14 11.54
CA GLU A 257 11.00 13.57 10.32
C GLU A 257 11.20 12.06 10.49
N ALA A 258 10.53 11.28 9.65
CA ALA A 258 10.62 9.83 9.57
C ALA A 258 11.41 9.43 8.33
N LYS A 259 12.67 9.01 8.52
CA LYS A 259 13.46 8.30 7.51
C LYS A 259 12.99 6.85 7.48
N PHE A 260 12.07 6.55 6.58
CA PHE A 260 11.43 5.22 6.47
C PHE A 260 12.35 4.20 5.80
N MET A 261 13.08 4.61 4.77
CA MET A 261 14.16 3.84 4.16
C MET A 261 15.14 4.78 3.43
N PRO A 262 16.41 4.42 3.27
CA PRO A 262 17.05 3.16 3.66
C PRO A 262 17.28 3.03 5.16
N GLU A 263 17.56 1.81 5.62
CA GLU A 263 17.93 1.53 7.01
C GLU A 263 19.24 2.25 7.42
N PRO A 264 19.48 2.50 8.73
CA PRO A 264 18.51 2.33 9.81
C PRO A 264 17.36 3.33 9.69
N GLN A 265 16.14 2.87 10.00
CA GLN A 265 14.98 3.72 10.21
C GLN A 265 15.24 4.71 11.36
N MET A 266 14.90 5.97 11.16
CA MET A 266 15.07 7.03 12.15
C MET A 266 13.85 7.94 12.21
N LEU A 267 13.36 8.21 13.40
CA LEU A 267 12.37 9.24 13.67
C LEU A 267 13.02 10.33 14.51
N THR A 268 12.91 11.58 14.10
CA THR A 268 13.45 12.73 14.84
C THR A 268 12.36 13.75 15.13
N LEU A 269 12.52 14.48 16.24
CA LEU A 269 11.74 15.66 16.59
C LEU A 269 12.69 16.85 16.67
N GLN A 270 12.37 17.91 15.96
CA GLN A 270 13.06 19.18 16.07
C GLN A 270 12.07 20.26 16.55
N ARG A 271 12.30 20.83 17.73
CA ARG A 271 11.54 22.00 18.19
C ARG A 271 12.03 23.26 17.50
N LYS A 272 11.17 24.26 17.34
CA LYS A 272 11.55 25.54 16.70
C LYS A 272 12.76 26.17 17.41
N GLY A 273 13.85 26.36 16.67
CA GLY A 273 15.11 26.93 17.18
C GLY A 273 15.98 25.96 18.01
N GLY A 274 15.62 24.69 18.09
CA GLY A 274 16.42 23.64 18.74
C GLY A 274 17.01 22.65 17.74
N ASP A 275 17.86 21.76 18.27
CA ASP A 275 18.44 20.66 17.51
C ASP A 275 17.42 19.52 17.30
N ALA A 276 17.62 18.74 16.23
CA ALA A 276 16.85 17.53 16.00
C ALA A 276 17.29 16.43 16.98
N VAL A 277 16.34 15.87 17.74
CA VAL A 277 16.58 14.76 18.67
C VAL A 277 15.90 13.49 18.19
N PRO A 278 16.55 12.31 18.29
CA PRO A 278 15.93 11.05 17.90
C PRO A 278 14.81 10.67 18.88
N ILE A 279 13.72 10.13 18.34
CA ILE A 279 12.64 9.53 19.11
C ILE A 279 12.87 8.02 19.15
N SER A 280 12.91 7.45 20.35
CA SER A 280 12.99 6.00 20.51
C SER A 280 11.65 5.34 20.20
N PHE A 281 11.70 4.30 19.38
CA PHE A 281 10.58 3.40 19.10
C PHE A 281 11.12 1.99 18.94
N ASN A 282 10.24 0.99 18.87
CA ASN A 282 10.65 -0.35 18.51
C ASN A 282 10.98 -0.41 17.02
N SER A 283 12.20 0.03 16.68
CA SER A 283 12.74 0.05 15.32
C SER A 283 13.22 -1.31 14.85
N TRP A 284 13.09 -2.33 15.70
CA TRP A 284 13.39 -3.73 15.40
C TRP A 284 14.82 -4.00 14.91
N THR A 285 15.82 -3.17 15.28
CA THR A 285 17.20 -3.12 14.73
C THR A 285 17.89 -4.45 14.40
N GLU A 286 17.52 -5.54 15.06
CA GLU A 286 17.96 -6.90 14.76
C GLU A 286 17.77 -7.31 13.29
N ALA A 287 18.83 -7.83 12.67
CA ALA A 287 18.83 -8.34 11.29
C ALA A 287 18.16 -9.73 11.17
N THR A 288 16.98 -9.89 11.75
CA THR A 288 16.15 -11.10 11.62
C THR A 288 15.10 -10.90 10.51
N LEU A 289 14.64 -12.00 9.89
CA LEU A 289 13.54 -11.94 8.92
C LEU A 289 12.32 -11.24 9.53
N ARG A 290 11.95 -11.61 10.76
CA ARG A 290 10.85 -10.98 11.49
C ARG A 290 11.09 -9.50 11.69
N GLY A 291 12.29 -9.08 12.08
CA GLY A 291 12.65 -7.68 12.21
C GLY A 291 12.44 -6.91 10.90
N MET A 292 12.98 -7.42 9.79
CA MET A 292 12.85 -6.76 8.48
C MET A 292 11.39 -6.60 8.04
N PHE A 293 10.59 -7.67 8.11
CA PHE A 293 9.19 -7.65 7.66
C PHE A 293 8.23 -6.99 8.65
N THR A 294 8.67 -6.76 9.89
CA THR A 294 7.92 -5.93 10.83
C THR A 294 8.12 -4.44 10.53
N ARG A 295 9.36 -4.03 10.24
CA ARG A 295 9.68 -2.61 9.96
C ARG A 295 9.13 -2.08 8.65
N SER A 296 9.06 -2.94 7.64
CA SER A 296 8.39 -2.61 6.38
C SER A 296 6.87 -2.67 6.48
N GLY A 297 6.32 -3.16 7.60
CA GLY A 297 4.88 -3.17 7.86
C GLY A 297 4.13 -4.41 7.35
N TYR A 298 4.75 -5.30 6.55
CA TYR A 298 4.09 -6.51 6.04
C TYR A 298 3.58 -7.45 7.14
N ALA A 299 4.44 -7.80 8.11
CA ALA A 299 4.04 -8.70 9.20
C ALA A 299 2.92 -8.11 10.08
N PRO A 300 3.01 -6.86 10.59
CA PRO A 300 1.94 -6.27 11.38
C PRO A 300 0.65 -6.02 10.56
N GLN A 301 0.75 -5.73 9.27
CA GLN A 301 -0.41 -5.65 8.36
C GLN A 301 -1.16 -6.99 8.30
N ILE A 302 -0.43 -8.10 8.08
CA ILE A 302 -1.04 -9.44 8.02
C ILE A 302 -1.65 -9.81 9.38
N ASP A 303 -0.93 -9.55 10.48
CA ASP A 303 -1.43 -9.78 11.84
C ASP A 303 -2.72 -8.98 12.11
N HIS A 304 -2.78 -7.73 11.63
CA HIS A 304 -3.98 -6.87 11.72
C HIS A 304 -5.17 -7.49 10.98
N PHE A 305 -5.00 -7.88 9.72
CA PHE A 305 -6.09 -8.47 8.94
C PHE A 305 -6.58 -9.80 9.54
N CYS A 306 -5.67 -10.65 10.01
CA CYS A 306 -6.05 -11.89 10.69
C CYS A 306 -6.83 -11.63 11.98
N ALA A 307 -6.44 -10.62 12.76
CA ALA A 307 -7.13 -10.23 13.98
C ALA A 307 -8.53 -9.65 13.69
N ALA A 308 -8.64 -8.78 12.68
CA ALA A 308 -9.91 -8.20 12.25
C ALA A 308 -10.88 -9.27 11.73
N LEU A 309 -10.39 -10.18 10.88
CA LEU A 309 -11.17 -11.31 10.36
C LEU A 309 -11.67 -12.21 11.50
N SER A 310 -10.77 -12.59 12.42
CA SER A 310 -11.12 -13.45 13.56
C SER A 310 -12.13 -12.81 14.52
N SER A 311 -12.16 -11.48 14.56
CA SER A 311 -13.04 -10.70 15.44
C SER A 311 -14.31 -10.22 14.74
N ALA A 312 -14.49 -10.55 13.45
CA ALA A 312 -15.56 -10.04 12.59
C ALA A 312 -15.69 -8.50 12.62
N THR A 313 -14.56 -7.80 12.69
CA THR A 313 -14.49 -6.33 12.65
C THR A 313 -14.00 -5.86 11.29
N LYS A 314 -14.37 -4.64 10.91
CA LYS A 314 -13.78 -4.00 9.72
C LYS A 314 -12.26 -3.86 9.88
N PRO A 315 -11.48 -4.14 8.83
CA PRO A 315 -10.05 -3.84 8.84
C PRO A 315 -9.81 -2.32 8.88
N LEU A 316 -8.56 -1.92 9.16
CA LEU A 316 -8.17 -0.52 9.25
C LEU A 316 -8.16 0.14 7.87
N LEU A 317 -7.74 -0.64 6.86
CA LEU A 317 -7.81 -0.27 5.45
C LEU A 317 -8.62 -1.33 4.73
N GLY A 318 -9.77 -0.92 4.20
CA GLY A 318 -10.66 -1.72 3.39
C GLY A 318 -10.73 -1.24 1.95
N ALA A 319 -11.77 -1.67 1.24
CA ALA A 319 -11.98 -1.24 -0.14
C ALA A 319 -12.27 0.27 -0.24
N VAL A 320 -12.94 0.85 0.76
CA VAL A 320 -13.19 2.30 0.82
C VAL A 320 -11.89 3.11 0.82
N GLU A 321 -10.92 2.75 1.66
CA GLU A 321 -9.63 3.47 1.71
C GLU A 321 -8.81 3.25 0.43
N GLY A 322 -8.85 2.04 -0.14
CA GLY A 322 -8.18 1.74 -1.41
C GLY A 322 -8.77 2.49 -2.60
N GLU A 323 -10.10 2.62 -2.67
CA GLU A 323 -10.79 3.41 -3.69
C GLU A 323 -10.49 4.89 -3.54
N ARG A 324 -10.51 5.43 -2.31
CA ARG A 324 -10.15 6.82 -2.05
C ARG A 324 -8.72 7.13 -2.49
N THR A 325 -7.78 6.22 -2.21
CA THR A 325 -6.39 6.34 -2.69
C THR A 325 -6.31 6.36 -4.21
N LEU A 326 -7.05 5.46 -4.87
CA LEU A 326 -7.11 5.40 -6.33
C LEU A 326 -7.70 6.68 -6.95
N ARG A 327 -8.73 7.26 -6.31
CA ARG A 327 -9.36 8.51 -6.74
C ARG A 327 -8.39 9.69 -6.67
N TRP A 328 -7.55 9.76 -5.64
CA TRP A 328 -6.51 10.78 -5.53
C TRP A 328 -5.42 10.61 -6.59
N LEU A 329 -5.03 9.38 -6.91
CA LEU A 329 -4.11 9.12 -8.03
C LEU A 329 -4.72 9.57 -9.36
N ALA A 330 -5.99 9.27 -9.61
CA ALA A 330 -6.72 9.72 -10.79
C ALA A 330 -6.78 11.26 -10.86
N ALA A 331 -7.06 11.93 -9.74
CA ALA A 331 -7.06 13.39 -9.65
C ALA A 331 -5.67 13.98 -9.98
N CYS A 332 -4.59 13.32 -9.56
CA CYS A 332 -3.23 13.73 -9.91
C CYS A 332 -2.96 13.64 -11.43
N TYR A 333 -3.34 12.54 -12.08
CA TYR A 333 -3.21 12.43 -13.55
C TYR A 333 -4.07 13.47 -14.27
N HIS A 334 -5.31 13.67 -13.82
CA HIS A 334 -6.21 14.67 -14.41
C HIS A 334 -5.66 16.10 -14.26
N CYS A 335 -5.12 16.44 -13.08
CA CYS A 335 -4.44 17.71 -12.83
C CYS A 335 -3.24 17.89 -13.75
N ALA A 336 -2.41 16.86 -13.90
CA ALA A 336 -1.21 16.87 -14.73
C ALA A 336 -1.52 17.15 -16.21
N THR A 337 -2.60 16.57 -16.76
CA THR A 337 -2.99 16.80 -18.16
C THR A 337 -3.67 18.16 -18.33
N THR A 338 -4.67 18.46 -17.51
CA THR A 338 -5.51 19.66 -17.72
C THR A 338 -4.83 20.94 -17.27
N LYS A 339 -3.76 20.84 -16.45
CA LYS A 339 -3.08 21.95 -15.79
C LYS A 339 -4.01 22.79 -14.93
N ARG A 340 -5.00 22.14 -14.30
CA ARG A 340 -5.98 22.76 -13.41
C ARG A 340 -6.02 22.02 -12.07
N ALA A 341 -6.31 22.75 -11.01
CA ALA A 341 -6.56 22.16 -9.70
C ALA A 341 -7.81 21.27 -9.73
N VAL A 342 -7.80 20.20 -8.93
CA VAL A 342 -8.86 19.19 -8.88
C VAL A 342 -9.30 18.99 -7.43
N SER A 343 -10.59 19.20 -7.15
CA SER A 343 -11.22 18.86 -5.87
C SER A 343 -11.83 17.46 -5.92
N LEU A 344 -11.79 16.69 -4.82
CA LEU A 344 -12.35 15.32 -4.78
C LEU A 344 -13.88 15.28 -5.03
N ASP A 345 -14.59 16.37 -4.76
CA ASP A 345 -16.03 16.50 -5.05
C ASP A 345 -16.30 16.56 -6.56
N THR A 346 -15.26 16.73 -7.37
CA THR A 346 -15.37 16.75 -8.83
C THR A 346 -15.59 15.32 -9.32
N GLN A 347 -16.77 15.05 -9.90
CA GLN A 347 -16.97 13.82 -10.66
C GLN A 347 -15.99 13.79 -11.83
N LEU A 348 -15.08 12.82 -11.80
CA LEU A 348 -14.29 12.46 -12.98
C LEU A 348 -15.24 11.79 -13.97
N SER A 349 -15.29 12.31 -15.20
CA SER A 349 -16.32 11.96 -16.19
C SER A 349 -16.21 10.54 -16.77
N ASP A 350 -15.06 9.90 -16.60
CA ASP A 350 -14.77 8.54 -17.03
C ASP A 350 -14.26 7.76 -15.82
N ASP A 351 -14.92 6.67 -15.45
CA ASP A 351 -14.55 5.81 -14.33
C ASP A 351 -14.04 4.43 -14.77
N SER A 352 -14.15 4.13 -16.06
CA SER A 352 -13.93 2.80 -16.63
C SER A 352 -12.60 2.70 -17.37
N THR A 353 -12.01 3.84 -17.72
CA THR A 353 -10.63 3.91 -18.23
C THR A 353 -9.62 3.79 -17.09
N PRO A 354 -8.50 3.05 -17.27
CA PRO A 354 -7.44 3.01 -16.28
C PRO A 354 -6.93 4.40 -15.91
N ILE A 355 -6.68 4.67 -14.62
CA ILE A 355 -6.47 6.03 -14.11
C ILE A 355 -5.31 6.81 -14.76
N ALA A 356 -4.24 6.12 -15.18
CA ALA A 356 -3.12 6.76 -15.88
C ALA A 356 -3.48 7.21 -17.32
N HIS A 357 -4.62 6.74 -17.85
CA HIS A 357 -5.10 7.02 -19.19
C HIS A 357 -6.35 7.93 -19.20
N MET A 358 -6.93 8.26 -18.04
CA MET A 358 -8.12 9.13 -17.91
C MET A 358 -7.91 10.58 -18.39
N ALA A 359 -6.72 10.88 -18.87
CA ALA A 359 -6.27 12.22 -19.17
C ALA A 359 -5.47 12.28 -20.49
N LEU A 360 -5.81 11.41 -21.45
CA LEU A 360 -5.32 11.44 -22.84
C LEU A 360 -6.47 11.64 -23.83
#